data_AF-A0A256W713-F1
#
_entry.id   AF-A0A256W713-F1
#
_cell.length_a   1.000
_cell.length_b   1.000
_cell.length_c   1.000
_cell.angle_alpha   90.00
_cell.angle_beta   90.00
_cell.angle_gamma   90.00
#
_symmetry.space_group_name_H-M   'P 1'
#
loop_
_entity.id
_entity.type
_entity.pdbx_description
1 polymer ?
#
loop_
_entity_poly.entity_id
_entity_poly.type
_entity_poly.pdbx_seq_one_letter_code
_entity_poly.pdbx_strand_id
1 'polypeptide(L)'
;MNNYTIIIILSIVFLISCNNEQNEKQIDKTLLVENINKQDFIEKTKDLKYYSFAINKFNHYRSLVFVGTDNSPSFDIESGKYDKELLRLISNIINLYPDSKTANELKKYKDLLGSHNYKRTSKVDSFIAQKISIK
;
A
#
# COMPACT_ATOMS: atom_id res chain seq x y z
N MET A 1 -10.64 16.91 21.59
CA MET A 1 -10.45 17.23 20.15
C MET A 1 -11.61 18.10 19.72
N ASN A 2 -11.36 19.27 19.13
CA ASN A 2 -12.41 20.20 18.72
C ASN A 2 -13.16 19.68 17.48
N ASN A 3 -14.49 19.77 17.49
CA ASN A 3 -15.38 19.30 16.41
C ASN A 3 -15.01 19.86 15.02
N TYR A 4 -14.42 21.05 14.97
CA TYR A 4 -13.95 21.67 13.73
C TYR A 4 -12.80 20.93 13.05
N THR A 5 -11.89 20.33 13.83
CA THR A 5 -10.76 19.57 13.28
C THR A 5 -11.22 18.26 12.62
N ILE A 6 -12.27 17.64 13.18
CA ILE A 6 -12.85 16.40 12.65
C ILE A 6 -13.57 16.65 11.32
N ILE A 7 -14.29 17.78 11.21
CA ILE A 7 -15.00 18.16 9.98
C ILE A 7 -14.01 18.42 8.83
N ILE A 8 -12.93 19.18 9.08
CA ILE A 8 -11.91 19.46 8.06
C ILE A 8 -11.25 18.16 7.56
N ILE A 9 -10.97 17.23 8.46
CA ILE A 9 -10.35 15.94 8.13
C ILE A 9 -11.30 15.06 7.29
N LEU A 10 -12.59 15.00 7.65
CA LEU A 10 -13.60 14.28 6.87
C LEU A 10 -13.77 14.86 5.47
N SER A 11 -13.74 16.18 5.31
CA SER A 11 -13.82 16.84 4.00
C SER A 11 -12.63 16.51 3.11
N ILE A 12 -11.42 16.45 3.65
CA ILE A 12 -10.21 16.08 2.89
C ILE A 12 -10.28 14.60 2.45
N VAL A 13 -10.70 13.70 3.34
CA VAL A 13 -10.89 12.28 3.00
C VAL A 13 -11.98 12.10 1.93
N PHE A 14 -13.07 12.86 2.01
CA PHE A 14 -14.17 12.82 1.05
C PHE A 14 -13.75 13.36 -0.33
N LEU A 15 -13.03 14.48 -0.38
CA LEU A 15 -12.50 15.06 -1.63
C LEU A 15 -11.51 14.11 -2.33
N ILE A 16 -10.63 13.43 -1.58
CA ILE A 16 -9.69 12.44 -2.13
C ILE A 16 -10.42 11.19 -2.64
N SER A 17 -11.56 10.83 -2.05
CA SER A 17 -12.39 9.72 -2.54
C SER A 17 -13.18 10.08 -3.80
N CYS A 18 -13.82 11.25 -3.85
CA CYS A 18 -14.63 11.67 -5.00
C CYS A 18 -13.79 11.93 -6.27
N ASN A 19 -12.55 12.43 -6.15
CA ASN A 19 -11.68 12.62 -7.30
C ASN A 19 -11.14 11.32 -7.93
N ASN A 20 -11.27 10.18 -7.24
CA ASN A 20 -10.71 8.89 -7.70
C ASN A 20 -11.69 8.01 -8.48
N GLU A 21 -13.00 8.26 -8.45
CA GLU A 21 -13.97 7.45 -9.21
C GLU A 21 -13.87 7.68 -10.72
N GLN A 22 -13.20 8.74 -11.18
CA GLN A 22 -13.07 9.03 -12.62
C GLN A 22 -11.72 8.63 -13.25
N ASN A 23 -10.77 8.05 -12.50
CA ASN A 23 -9.39 7.81 -12.95
C ASN A 23 -8.89 6.36 -12.76
N GLU A 24 -9.75 5.36 -12.91
CA GLU A 24 -9.37 3.94 -12.77
C GLU A 24 -8.34 3.42 -13.80
N LYS A 25 -7.95 4.20 -14.82
CA LYS A 25 -7.04 3.71 -15.87
C LYS A 25 -5.55 3.99 -15.68
N GLN A 26 -5.14 4.71 -14.63
CA GLN A 26 -3.72 4.83 -14.30
C GLN A 26 -3.57 5.23 -12.82
N ILE A 27 -3.20 4.29 -11.96
CA ILE A 27 -2.97 4.58 -10.54
C ILE A 27 -1.72 5.46 -10.44
N ASP A 28 -1.92 6.73 -10.08
CA ASP A 28 -0.83 7.67 -9.81
C ASP A 28 0.04 7.13 -8.67
N LYS A 29 1.33 6.90 -8.94
CA LYS A 29 2.30 6.36 -7.98
C LYS A 29 2.41 7.25 -6.73
N THR A 30 2.17 8.55 -6.87
CA THR A 30 2.14 9.53 -5.77
C THR A 30 1.01 9.23 -4.79
N LEU A 31 -0.18 8.97 -5.33
CA LEU A 31 -1.37 8.60 -4.58
C LEU A 31 -1.17 7.27 -3.81
N LEU A 32 -0.41 6.33 -4.38
CA LEU A 32 -0.02 5.07 -3.73
C LEU A 32 0.84 5.33 -2.48
N VAL A 33 1.87 6.16 -2.59
CA VAL A 33 2.75 6.53 -1.46
C VAL A 33 1.97 7.21 -0.34
N GLU A 34 1.11 8.17 -0.69
CA GLU A 34 0.32 8.91 0.29
C GLU A 34 -0.67 8.03 1.05
N ASN A 35 -1.28 7.04 0.38
CA ASN A 35 -2.28 6.19 1.02
C ASN A 35 -1.64 5.08 1.86
N ILE A 36 -0.49 4.54 1.47
CA ILE A 36 0.21 3.47 2.22
C ILE A 36 0.71 3.93 3.60
N ASN A 37 0.85 5.23 3.85
CA ASN A 37 1.26 5.73 5.17
C ASN A 37 0.09 6.08 6.12
N LYS A 38 -1.17 5.96 5.67
CA LYS A 38 -2.32 6.36 6.49
C LYS A 38 -2.74 5.32 7.54
N GLN A 39 -1.96 4.26 7.78
CA GLN A 39 -2.36 3.17 8.67
C GLN A 39 -2.66 3.65 10.10
N ASP A 40 -1.81 4.52 10.66
CA ASP A 40 -2.02 5.08 12.00
C ASP A 40 -3.23 6.02 12.07
N PHE A 41 -3.55 6.69 10.96
CA PHE A 41 -4.74 7.53 10.83
C PHE A 41 -6.02 6.69 10.75
N ILE A 42 -5.98 5.60 9.98
CA ILE A 42 -7.08 4.64 9.89
C ILE A 42 -7.34 4.03 11.27
N GLU A 43 -6.30 3.63 12.01
CA GLU A 43 -6.49 3.06 13.34
C GLU A 43 -7.12 4.05 14.36
N LYS A 44 -6.85 5.35 14.24
CA LYS A 44 -7.45 6.40 15.06
C LYS A 44 -8.88 6.78 14.65
N THR A 45 -9.35 6.27 13.52
CA THR A 45 -10.66 6.58 12.95
C THR A 45 -11.60 5.37 12.90
N LYS A 46 -11.29 4.32 13.67
CA LYS A 46 -12.06 3.07 13.79
C LYS A 46 -13.55 3.26 14.04
N ASP A 47 -13.91 4.28 14.81
CA ASP A 47 -15.30 4.56 15.19
C ASP A 47 -16.06 5.40 14.15
N LEU A 48 -15.40 5.83 13.08
CA LEU A 48 -16.06 6.60 12.01
C LEU A 48 -16.84 5.69 11.08
N LYS A 49 -18.01 6.18 10.64
CA LYS A 49 -18.92 5.51 9.71
C LYS A 49 -18.25 4.95 8.44
N TYR A 50 -17.15 5.56 7.98
CA TYR A 50 -16.45 5.21 6.76
C TYR A 50 -15.12 4.46 7.00
N TYR A 51 -14.84 4.02 8.23
CA TYR A 51 -13.61 3.30 8.56
C TYR A 51 -13.38 2.09 7.65
N SER A 52 -14.40 1.24 7.47
CA SER A 52 -14.33 0.03 6.64
C SER A 52 -13.97 0.35 5.19
N PHE A 53 -14.47 1.45 4.64
CA PHE A 53 -14.10 1.90 3.30
C PHE A 53 -12.63 2.34 3.24
N ALA A 54 -12.18 3.14 4.21
CA ALA A 54 -10.81 3.65 4.26
C ALA A 54 -9.79 2.51 4.44
N ILE A 55 -10.05 1.55 5.33
CA ILE A 55 -9.15 0.41 5.54
C ILE A 55 -9.13 -0.53 4.34
N ASN A 56 -10.26 -0.75 3.66
CA ASN A 56 -10.31 -1.55 2.44
C ASN A 56 -9.50 -0.91 1.31
N LYS A 57 -9.67 0.40 1.11
CA LYS A 57 -8.90 1.15 0.10
C LYS A 57 -7.40 1.16 0.42
N PHE A 58 -7.05 1.30 1.69
CA PHE A 58 -5.67 1.17 2.17
C PHE A 58 -5.09 -0.22 1.89
N ASN A 59 -5.79 -1.27 2.29
CA ASN A 59 -5.35 -2.65 2.10
C ASN A 59 -5.23 -3.00 0.61
N HIS A 60 -6.13 -2.49 -0.23
CA HIS A 60 -6.05 -2.61 -1.67
C HIS A 60 -4.77 -1.96 -2.21
N TYR A 61 -4.51 -0.68 -1.93
CA TYR A 61 -3.27 -0.05 -2.41
C TYR A 61 -2.01 -0.73 -1.86
N ARG A 62 -2.04 -1.19 -0.61
CA ARG A 62 -0.94 -1.94 -0.02
C ARG A 62 -0.72 -3.29 -0.73
N SER A 63 -1.79 -3.99 -1.12
CA SER A 63 -1.68 -5.28 -1.82
C SER A 63 -1.04 -5.12 -3.20
N LEU A 64 -1.31 -4.02 -3.90
CA LEU A 64 -0.73 -3.74 -5.21
C LEU A 64 0.80 -3.64 -5.18
N VAL A 65 1.41 -3.25 -4.06
CA VAL A 65 2.87 -3.32 -3.91
C VAL A 65 3.34 -4.76 -3.89
N PHE A 66 2.61 -5.68 -3.26
CA PHE A 66 3.02 -7.08 -3.17
C PHE A 66 2.78 -7.86 -4.46
N VAL A 67 1.65 -7.65 -5.14
CA VAL A 67 1.23 -8.49 -6.27
C VAL A 67 1.21 -7.78 -7.61
N GLY A 68 1.17 -6.45 -7.63
CA GLY A 68 0.99 -5.65 -8.85
C GLY A 68 -0.48 -5.54 -9.25
N THR A 69 -0.73 -5.13 -10.50
CA THR A 69 -2.06 -5.16 -11.12
C THR A 69 -2.13 -6.28 -12.15
N ASP A 70 -3.33 -6.62 -12.63
CA ASP A 70 -3.52 -7.67 -13.64
C ASP A 70 -2.70 -7.44 -14.91
N ASN A 71 -2.56 -6.18 -15.33
CA ASN A 71 -1.81 -5.79 -16.53
C ASN A 71 -0.35 -5.41 -16.23
N SER A 72 0.06 -5.38 -14.97
CA SER A 72 1.41 -5.03 -14.53
C SER A 72 1.75 -5.80 -13.26
N PRO A 73 1.95 -7.13 -13.38
CA PRO A 73 2.25 -7.97 -12.24
C PRO A 73 3.57 -7.54 -11.60
N SER A 74 3.66 -7.72 -10.29
CA SER A 74 4.85 -7.35 -9.54
C SER A 74 6.08 -8.21 -9.85
N PHE A 75 5.88 -9.39 -10.43
CA PHE A 75 6.95 -10.24 -10.95
C PHE A 75 6.81 -10.32 -12.46
N ASP A 76 7.90 -10.01 -13.14
CA ASP A 76 8.00 -10.18 -14.58
C ASP A 76 7.87 -11.66 -14.95
N ILE A 77 7.05 -11.95 -15.96
CA ILE A 77 6.66 -13.31 -16.32
C ILE A 77 7.86 -14.08 -16.89
N GLU A 78 8.73 -13.41 -17.64
CA GLU A 78 9.86 -14.06 -18.31
C GLU A 78 11.03 -14.30 -17.36
N SER A 79 11.44 -13.26 -16.62
CA SER A 79 12.60 -13.32 -15.73
C SER A 79 12.27 -13.85 -14.34
N GLY A 80 11.00 -13.87 -13.95
CA GLY A 80 10.53 -14.20 -12.60
C GLY A 80 11.04 -13.22 -11.54
N LYS A 81 11.60 -12.08 -11.94
CA LYS A 81 12.15 -11.07 -11.05
C LYS A 81 11.11 -10.04 -10.70
N TYR A 82 11.22 -9.57 -9.47
CA TYR A 82 10.38 -8.52 -8.97
C TYR A 82 10.67 -7.18 -9.66
N ASP A 83 9.63 -6.42 -9.95
CA ASP A 83 9.67 -5.19 -10.71
C ASP A 83 10.54 -4.11 -10.04
N LYS A 84 11.38 -3.45 -10.85
CA LYS A 84 12.34 -2.46 -10.37
C LYS A 84 11.66 -1.17 -9.92
N GLU A 85 10.57 -0.79 -10.58
CA GLU A 85 9.82 0.41 -10.25
C GLU A 85 9.10 0.25 -8.90
N LEU A 86 8.53 -0.93 -8.63
CA LEU A 86 7.97 -1.29 -7.33
C LEU A 86 9.05 -1.37 -6.24
N LEU A 87 10.26 -1.88 -6.54
CA LEU A 87 11.38 -1.83 -5.57
C LEU A 87 11.78 -0.40 -5.21
N ARG A 88 11.77 0.52 -6.19
CA ARG A 88 12.02 1.93 -5.96
C ARG A 88 10.92 2.55 -5.10
N LEU A 89 9.66 2.23 -5.39
CA LEU A 89 8.51 2.66 -4.58
C LEU A 89 8.63 2.20 -3.12
N ILE A 90 8.94 0.92 -2.90
CA ILE A 90 9.20 0.36 -1.56
C ILE A 90 10.29 1.15 -0.84
N SER A 91 11.40 1.42 -1.53
CA SER A 91 12.53 2.16 -0.95
C SER A 91 12.12 3.60 -0.58
N ASN A 92 11.32 4.26 -1.43
CA ASN A 92 10.79 5.59 -1.14
C ASN A 92 9.89 5.58 0.11
N ILE A 93 8.98 4.63 0.23
CA ILE A 93 8.08 4.53 1.39
C ILE A 93 8.88 4.29 2.68
N ILE A 94 9.87 3.41 2.64
CA ILE A 94 10.77 3.16 3.78
C ILE A 94 11.53 4.43 4.18
N ASN A 95 12.01 5.20 3.21
CA ASN A 95 12.78 6.42 3.49
C ASN A 95 11.90 7.58 4.00
N LEU A 96 10.69 7.73 3.44
CA LEU A 96 9.77 8.80 3.81
C LEU A 96 9.13 8.57 5.19
N TYR A 97 8.89 7.31 5.55
CA TYR A 97 8.14 6.96 6.76
C TYR A 97 8.80 5.80 7.54
N PRO A 98 10.08 5.95 7.95
CA PRO A 98 10.90 4.85 8.44
C PRO A 98 10.36 4.13 9.67
N ASP A 99 9.64 4.87 10.53
CA ASP A 99 9.10 4.32 11.79
C ASP A 99 7.68 3.74 11.63
N SER A 100 7.08 3.87 10.44
CA SER A 100 5.72 3.36 10.20
C SER A 100 5.69 1.83 10.24
N LYS A 101 4.57 1.27 10.67
CA LYS A 101 4.33 -0.18 10.61
C LYS A 101 4.50 -0.72 9.19
N THR A 102 4.03 0.03 8.19
CA THR A 102 4.13 -0.37 6.80
C THR A 102 5.57 -0.34 6.29
N ALA A 103 6.37 0.68 6.61
CA ALA A 103 7.79 0.69 6.25
C ALA A 103 8.54 -0.50 6.86
N ASN A 104 8.25 -0.85 8.11
CA ASN A 104 8.84 -2.04 8.74
C ASN A 104 8.47 -3.34 8.04
N GLU A 105 7.23 -3.49 7.58
CA GLU A 105 6.81 -4.65 6.78
C GLU A 105 7.46 -4.68 5.40
N LEU A 106 7.51 -3.54 4.72
CA LEU A 106 8.13 -3.41 3.41
C LEU A 106 9.64 -3.61 3.46
N LYS A 107 10.31 -3.25 4.55
CA LYS A 107 11.73 -3.55 4.78
C LYS A 107 11.96 -5.05 4.85
N LYS A 108 11.17 -5.78 5.65
CA LYS A 108 11.22 -7.25 5.71
C LYS A 108 10.99 -7.88 4.34
N TYR A 109 10.04 -7.35 3.57
CA TYR A 109 9.77 -7.83 2.23
C TYR A 109 10.93 -7.58 1.26
N LYS A 110 11.48 -6.36 1.25
CA LYS A 110 12.65 -5.99 0.43
C LYS A 110 13.87 -6.84 0.75
N ASP A 111 14.14 -7.09 2.04
CA ASP A 111 15.25 -7.93 2.48
C ASP A 111 15.06 -9.39 2.02
N LEU A 112 13.83 -9.92 2.13
CA LEU A 112 13.48 -11.26 1.64
C LEU A 112 13.63 -11.39 0.12
N LEU A 113 13.22 -10.37 -0.64
CA LEU A 113 13.45 -10.32 -2.08
C LEU A 113 14.96 -10.30 -2.38
N GLY A 114 15.71 -9.46 -1.69
CA GLY A 114 17.17 -9.34 -1.85
C GLY A 114 17.90 -10.66 -1.60
N SER A 115 17.52 -11.41 -0.56
CA SER A 115 18.13 -12.71 -0.25
C SER A 115 17.87 -13.79 -1.31
N HIS A 116 16.92 -13.58 -2.22
CA HIS A 116 16.58 -14.50 -3.30
C HIS A 116 16.85 -13.89 -4.69
N ASN A 117 17.74 -12.90 -4.77
CA ASN A 117 18.09 -12.20 -6.02
C ASN A 117 16.84 -11.65 -6.74
N TYR A 118 15.87 -11.17 -5.95
CA TYR A 118 14.59 -10.63 -6.35
C TYR A 118 13.70 -11.60 -7.13
N LYS A 119 13.99 -12.91 -7.11
CA LYS A 119 13.17 -13.91 -7.78
C LYS A 119 11.96 -14.31 -6.93
N ARG A 120 10.87 -14.65 -7.63
CA ARG A 120 9.73 -15.33 -7.01
C ARG A 120 10.16 -16.71 -6.49
N THR A 121 9.83 -16.99 -5.24
CA THR A 121 10.10 -18.27 -4.58
C THR A 121 8.94 -18.63 -3.67
N SER A 122 8.83 -19.90 -3.26
CA SER A 122 7.81 -20.34 -2.30
C SER A 122 7.83 -19.56 -0.99
N LYS A 123 9.01 -19.11 -0.52
CA LYS A 123 9.14 -18.25 0.67
C LYS A 123 8.55 -16.86 0.44
N VAL A 124 8.82 -16.28 -0.72
CA VAL A 124 8.28 -14.98 -1.13
C VAL A 124 6.76 -15.07 -1.29
N ASP A 125 6.25 -16.12 -1.94
CA ASP A 125 4.81 -16.35 -2.09
C ASP A 125 4.12 -16.55 -0.74
N SER A 126 4.75 -17.30 0.18
CA SER A 126 4.22 -17.48 1.54
C SER A 126 4.13 -16.16 2.30
N PHE A 127 5.15 -15.30 2.15
CA PHE A 127 5.13 -13.97 2.76
C PHE A 127 4.01 -13.10 2.19
N ILE A 128 3.87 -13.08 0.85
CA ILE A 128 2.82 -12.32 0.16
C ILE A 128 1.44 -12.80 0.61
N ALA A 129 1.20 -14.11 0.61
CA ALA A 129 -0.07 -14.71 1.02
C ALA A 129 -0.48 -14.25 2.44
N GLN A 130 0.43 -14.28 3.41
CA GLN A 130 0.16 -13.81 4.77
C GLN A 130 -0.22 -12.31 4.84
N LYS A 131 0.20 -11.50 3.88
CA LYS A 131 -0.04 -10.05 3.85
C LYS A 131 -1.29 -9.64 3.07
N ILE A 132 -1.70 -10.44 2.09
CA ILE A 132 -2.91 -10.21 1.29
C ILE A 132 -4.13 -10.96 1.82
N SER A 133 -3.95 -12.08 2.54
CA SER A 133 -5.03 -12.82 3.21
C SER A 133 -5.51 -12.12 4.48
N ILE A 134 -5.79 -10.83 4.39
CA ILE A 134 -6.43 -10.07 5.45
C ILE A 134 -7.91 -10.49 5.44
N LYS A 135 -8.29 -11.27 6.45
CA LYS A 135 -9.68 -11.53 6.83
C LYS A 135 -10.36 -10.24 7.30
#